data_AF-A0A847D0S5-F1
#
_entry.id   AF-A0A847D0S5-F1
#
_cell.length_a   1.000
_cell.length_b   1.000
_cell.length_c   1.000
_cell.angle_alpha   90.00
_cell.angle_beta   90.00
_cell.angle_gamma   90.00
#
_symmetry.space_group_name_H-M   'P 1'
#
loop_
_entity.id
_entity.type
_entity.pdbx_description
1 polymer ?
#
loop_
_entity_poly.entity_id
_entity_poly.type
_entity_poly.pdbx_seq_one_letter_code
_entity_poly.pdbx_strand_id
1 'polypeptide(L)'
;QGISPELYYQITGTTEHDLHVQMEADADVRTKTSLVLEQIIKDENIVVSEEEIAAEIEELAKQYNMDADRVRGLVSSDMLTNDIQMKKAMSIITDSAIEE
;
A
#
# COMPACT_ATOMS: atom_id res chain seq x y z
N GLN A 1 3.42 -7.42 -22.35
CA GLN A 1 3.50 -8.83 -22.78
C GLN A 1 4.39 -9.56 -21.80
N GLY A 2 3.78 -10.31 -20.89
CA GLY A 2 4.48 -11.00 -19.79
C GLY A 2 4.86 -12.43 -20.15
N ILE A 3 5.54 -13.08 -19.21
CA ILE A 3 5.85 -14.51 -19.23
C ILE A 3 4.52 -15.28 -19.07
N SER A 4 4.30 -16.36 -19.85
CA SER A 4 3.12 -17.20 -19.63
C SER A 4 3.21 -17.90 -18.26
N PRO A 5 2.08 -18.21 -17.61
CA PRO A 5 2.10 -18.93 -16.33
C PRO A 5 2.93 -20.22 -16.39
N GLU A 6 2.83 -20.99 -17.48
CA GLU A 6 3.62 -22.22 -17.62
C GLU A 6 5.13 -21.96 -17.67
N LEU A 7 5.55 -20.90 -18.37
CA LEU A 7 6.97 -20.54 -18.45
C LEU A 7 7.46 -19.96 -17.11
N TYR A 8 6.62 -19.23 -16.38
CA TYR A 8 6.93 -18.74 -15.04
C TYR A 8 7.21 -19.91 -14.08
N TYR A 9 6.29 -20.89 -14.03
CA TYR A 9 6.43 -22.13 -13.25
C TYR A 9 7.69 -22.91 -13.59
N GLN A 10 8.06 -23.01 -14.87
CA GLN A 10 9.30 -23.64 -15.29
C GLN A 10 10.55 -22.89 -14.84
N ILE A 11 10.54 -21.56 -14.88
CA ILE A 11 11.67 -20.71 -14.46
C ILE A 11 11.85 -20.75 -12.94
N THR A 12 10.76 -20.66 -12.18
CA THR A 12 10.79 -20.64 -10.71
C THR A 12 10.89 -22.04 -10.10
N GLY A 13 10.68 -23.09 -10.89
CA GLY A 13 10.63 -24.47 -10.40
C GLY A 13 9.44 -24.73 -9.48
N THR A 14 8.39 -23.93 -9.58
CA THR A 14 7.17 -24.02 -8.75
C THR A 14 5.98 -24.49 -9.59
N THR A 15 4.98 -25.10 -8.98
CA THR A 15 3.70 -25.39 -9.64
C THR A 15 2.67 -24.30 -9.40
N GLU A 16 1.56 -24.34 -10.13
CA GLU A 16 0.38 -23.51 -9.85
C GLU A 16 -0.13 -23.70 -8.42
N HIS A 17 -0.14 -24.93 -7.93
CA HIS A 17 -0.56 -25.24 -6.57
C HIS A 17 0.37 -24.62 -5.53
N ASP A 18 1.69 -24.73 -5.72
CA ASP A 18 2.66 -24.13 -4.80
C ASP A 18 2.49 -22.62 -4.75
N LEU A 19 2.30 -21.98 -5.91
CA LEU A 19 2.06 -20.55 -5.99
C LEU A 19 0.74 -20.16 -5.28
N HIS A 20 -0.33 -20.94 -5.48
CA HIS A 20 -1.60 -20.70 -4.79
C HIS A 20 -1.43 -20.77 -3.27
N VAL A 21 -0.76 -21.80 -2.75
CA VAL A 21 -0.52 -21.97 -1.31
C VAL A 21 0.30 -20.81 -0.74
N GLN A 22 1.33 -20.35 -1.46
CA GLN A 22 2.11 -19.18 -1.06
C GLN A 22 1.26 -17.91 -1.03
N MET A 23 0.50 -17.65 -2.10
CA MET A 23 -0.37 -16.46 -2.18
C MET A 23 -1.48 -16.49 -1.13
N GLU A 24 -2.02 -17.67 -0.80
CA GLU A 24 -3.03 -17.85 0.23
C GLU A 24 -2.48 -17.51 1.62
N ALA A 25 -1.28 -18.01 1.95
CA ALA A 25 -0.63 -17.67 3.22
C ALA A 25 -0.34 -16.16 3.33
N ASP A 26 0.15 -15.54 2.26
CA ASP A 26 0.41 -14.10 2.24
C ASP A 26 -0.88 -13.27 2.30
N ALA A 27 -1.97 -13.74 1.69
CA ALA A 27 -3.26 -13.07 1.70
C ALA A 27 -3.88 -13.00 3.10
N ASP A 28 -3.74 -14.05 3.91
CA ASP A 28 -4.23 -14.07 5.29
C ASP A 28 -3.53 -12.99 6.13
N VAL A 29 -2.20 -12.94 6.08
CA VAL A 29 -1.41 -11.92 6.80
C VAL A 29 -1.77 -10.52 6.31
N ARG A 30 -1.77 -10.30 4.99
CA ARG A 30 -2.10 -8.99 4.39
C ARG A 30 -3.48 -8.49 4.76
N THR A 31 -4.48 -9.37 4.73
CA THR A 31 -5.86 -9.01 5.04
C THR A 31 -5.99 -8.63 6.52
N LYS A 32 -5.41 -9.43 7.42
CA LYS A 32 -5.41 -9.12 8.86
C LYS A 32 -4.72 -7.80 9.17
N THR A 33 -3.54 -7.56 8.60
CA THR A 33 -2.82 -6.29 8.78
C THR A 33 -3.64 -5.10 8.28
N SER A 34 -4.27 -5.23 7.10
CA SER A 34 -5.12 -4.17 6.54
C SER A 34 -6.30 -3.86 7.46
N LEU A 35 -6.98 -4.90 7.97
CA LEU A 35 -8.11 -4.74 8.90
C LEU A 35 -7.70 -4.08 10.22
N VAL A 36 -6.54 -4.43 10.76
CA VAL A 36 -6.00 -3.81 11.98
C VAL A 36 -5.71 -2.32 11.75
N LEU A 37 -5.05 -1.98 10.63
CA LEU A 37 -4.73 -0.60 10.30
C LEU A 37 -6.00 0.23 10.05
N GLU A 38 -6.99 -0.31 9.33
CA GLU A 38 -8.30 0.32 9.17
C GLU A 38 -8.99 0.59 10.50
N GLN A 39 -8.86 -0.32 11.47
CA GLN A 39 -9.44 -0.13 12.79
C GLN A 39 -8.72 0.99 13.55
N ILE A 40 -7.39 1.06 13.48
CA ILE A 40 -6.61 2.16 14.08
C ILE A 40 -6.99 3.50 13.46
N ILE A 41 -7.14 3.57 12.14
CA ILE A 41 -7.58 4.79 11.44
C ILE A 41 -8.91 5.30 12.00
N LYS A 42 -9.86 4.38 12.27
CA LYS A 42 -11.18 4.70 12.83
C LYS A 42 -11.09 5.11 14.30
N ASP A 43 -10.34 4.37 15.11
CA ASP A 43 -10.25 4.58 16.55
C ASP A 43 -9.52 5.88 16.89
N GLU A 44 -8.44 6.20 16.16
CA GLU A 44 -7.67 7.45 16.29
C GLU A 44 -8.26 8.61 15.48
N ASN A 45 -9.34 8.35 14.73
CA ASN A 45 -10.05 9.32 13.90
C ASN A 45 -9.10 10.12 12.99
N ILE A 46 -8.25 9.40 12.24
CA ILE A 46 -7.20 10.01 11.41
C ILE A 46 -7.86 10.80 10.26
N VAL A 47 -7.79 12.12 10.35
CA VAL A 47 -8.22 13.03 9.29
C VAL A 47 -7.04 13.40 8.41
N VAL A 48 -7.26 13.43 7.10
CA VAL A 48 -6.29 13.90 6.11
C VAL A 48 -6.72 15.27 5.61
N SER A 49 -5.82 16.24 5.66
CA SER A 49 -6.08 17.58 5.14
C SER A 49 -5.76 17.69 3.64
N GLU A 50 -6.29 18.72 2.98
CA GLU A 50 -5.93 19.02 1.59
C GLU A 50 -4.44 19.36 1.43
N GLU A 51 -3.82 19.94 2.47
CA GLU A 51 -2.39 20.26 2.49
C GLU A 51 -1.53 18.98 2.45
N GLU A 52 -1.94 17.94 3.17
CA GLU A 52 -1.27 16.63 3.17
C GLU A 52 -1.43 15.92 1.83
N ILE A 53 -2.61 16.01 1.22
CA ILE A 53 -2.85 15.50 -0.14
C ILE A 53 -1.96 16.24 -1.15
N ALA A 54 -1.83 17.56 -1.04
CA ALA A 54 -0.97 18.34 -1.92
C ALA A 54 0.51 17.98 -1.74
N ALA A 55 0.96 17.78 -0.49
CA ALA A 55 2.32 17.36 -0.19
C ALA A 55 2.64 15.98 -0.78
N GLU A 56 1.72 15.01 -0.64
CA GLU A 56 1.88 13.66 -1.20
C GLU A 56 1.94 13.70 -2.75
N ILE A 57 1.12 14.54 -3.39
CA ILE A 57 1.18 14.73 -4.85
C ILE A 57 2.54 15.28 -5.28
N GLU A 58 3.10 16.25 -4.56
CA GLU A 58 4.43 16.80 -4.81
C GLU A 58 5.54 15.77 -4.61
N GLU A 59 5.41 14.90 -3.61
CA GLU A 59 6.35 13.81 -3.36
C GLU A 59 6.32 12.77 -4.49
N LEU A 60 5.14 12.33 -4.89
CA LEU A 60 4.94 11.42 -6.02
C LEU A 60 5.45 12.03 -7.33
N ALA A 61 5.18 13.33 -7.56
CA ALA A 61 5.70 14.06 -8.71
C ALA A 61 7.23 14.02 -8.77
N LYS A 62 7.91 14.23 -7.64
CA LYS A 62 9.37 14.13 -7.54
C LYS A 62 9.87 12.70 -7.73
N GLN A 63 9.25 11.73 -7.07
CA GLN A 63 9.66 10.33 -7.12
C GLN A 63 9.59 9.75 -8.53
N TYR A 64 8.53 10.07 -9.26
CA TYR A 64 8.31 9.60 -10.63
C TYR A 64 8.84 10.57 -11.69
N ASN A 65 9.41 11.72 -11.28
CA ASN A 65 9.89 12.79 -12.15
C ASN A 65 8.82 13.22 -13.18
N MET A 66 7.62 13.50 -12.67
CA MET A 66 6.41 13.88 -13.41
C MET A 66 5.87 15.22 -12.88
N ASP A 67 5.11 15.94 -13.71
CA ASP A 67 4.40 17.15 -13.25
C ASP A 67 3.31 16.81 -12.22
N ALA A 68 3.21 17.60 -11.15
CA ALA A 68 2.22 17.43 -10.09
C ALA A 68 0.76 17.42 -10.60
N ASP A 69 0.45 18.25 -11.59
CA ASP A 69 -0.88 18.27 -12.21
C ASP A 69 -1.20 16.98 -12.97
N ARG A 70 -0.18 16.34 -13.55
CA ARG A 70 -0.33 15.04 -14.19
C ARG A 70 -0.56 13.95 -13.15
N VAL A 71 0.14 13.99 -12.02
CA VAL A 71 -0.09 13.07 -10.89
C VAL A 71 -1.51 13.22 -10.34
N ARG A 72 -1.98 14.45 -10.14
CA ARG A 72 -3.35 14.75 -9.68
C ARG A 72 -4.42 14.26 -10.66
N GLY A 73 -4.14 14.20 -11.95
CA GLY A 73 -5.03 13.62 -12.96
C GLY A 73 -5.03 12.08 -13.02
N LEU A 74 -4.01 11.43 -12.44
CA LEU A 74 -3.84 9.97 -12.46
C LEU A 74 -4.29 9.30 -11.16
N VAL A 75 -4.28 10.03 -10.05
CA VAL A 75 -4.63 9.50 -8.72
C VAL A 75 -5.80 10.29 -8.15
N SER A 76 -6.84 9.60 -7.67
CA SER A 76 -7.98 10.26 -7.04
C SER A 76 -7.64 10.74 -5.62
N SER A 77 -8.37 11.76 -5.16
CA SER A 77 -8.28 12.25 -3.78
C SER A 77 -8.54 11.15 -2.76
N ASP A 78 -9.48 10.24 -3.06
CA ASP A 78 -9.85 9.15 -2.16
C ASP A 78 -8.72 8.12 -2.03
N MET A 79 -8.01 7.81 -3.13
CA MET A 79 -6.86 6.92 -3.08
C MET A 79 -5.72 7.53 -2.27
N LEU A 80 -5.42 8.82 -2.48
CA LEU A 80 -4.39 9.52 -1.71
C LEU A 80 -4.76 9.61 -0.22
N THR A 81 -6.03 9.88 0.07
CA THR A 81 -6.53 9.94 1.45
C THR A 81 -6.30 8.61 2.16
N ASN A 82 -6.68 7.49 1.54
CA ASN A 82 -6.47 6.17 2.12
C ASN A 82 -4.98 5.86 2.33
N ASP A 83 -4.12 6.18 1.36
CA ASP A 83 -2.67 5.93 1.47
C ASP A 83 -2.03 6.75 2.61
N ILE A 84 -2.40 8.03 2.73
CA ILE A 84 -1.93 8.91 3.81
C ILE A 84 -2.44 8.42 5.18
N GLN A 85 -3.71 8.00 5.27
CA GLN A 85 -4.25 7.42 6.51
C GLN A 85 -3.49 6.16 6.92
N MET A 86 -3.19 5.29 5.95
CA MET A 86 -2.44 4.06 6.18
C MET A 86 -1.03 4.34 6.66
N LYS A 87 -0.32 5.28 6.02
CA LYS A 87 1.01 5.74 6.46
C LYS A 87 0.99 6.26 7.88
N LYS A 88 0.02 7.12 8.22
CA LYS A 88 -0.13 7.66 9.59
C LYS A 88 -0.43 6.57 10.61
N ALA A 89 -1.31 5.63 10.29
CA ALA A 89 -1.62 4.50 11.17
C ALA A 89 -0.38 3.64 11.44
N MET A 90 0.44 3.40 10.41
CA MET A 90 1.74 2.73 10.58
C MET A 90 2.69 3.53 11.46
N SER A 91 2.78 4.85 11.27
CA SER A 91 3.61 5.73 12.13
C SER A 91 3.19 5.64 13.60
N ILE A 92 1.89 5.64 13.90
CA ILE A 92 1.38 5.46 15.27
C ILE A 92 1.86 4.12 15.85
N ILE A 93 1.78 3.03 15.08
CA ILE A 93 2.27 1.72 15.51
C ILE A 93 3.77 1.77 15.79
N THR A 94 4.58 2.30 14.87
CA THR A 94 6.04 2.35 15.03
C THR A 94 6.47 3.25 16.18
N ASP A 95 5.80 4.38 16.38
CA ASP A 95 6.10 5.33 17.46
C ASP A 95 5.69 4.77 18.84
N SER A 96 4.68 3.90 18.87
CA SER A 96 4.23 3.20 20.08
C SER A 96 5.06 1.94 20.39
N ALA A 97 5.84 1.45 19.43
CA ALA A 97 6.67 0.27 19.62
C ALA A 97 7.86 0.62 20.54
N ILE A 98 7.94 -0.03 21.69
CA ILE A 98 9.09 0.06 22.57
C ILE A 98 10.23 -0.73 21.89
N GLU A 99 11.27 -0.04 21.44
CA GLU A 99 12.56 -0.67 21.14
C GLU A 99 13.11 -1.29 22.44
N GLU A 100 13.19 -2.63 22.50
CA GLU A 100 13.95 -3.35 23.54
C GLU A 100 15.45 -3.39 23.21
#